data_AF-A0A2V9MS28-F1
#
_entry.id   AF-A0A2V9MS28-F1
#
_cell.length_a   1.000
_cell.length_b   1.000
_cell.length_c   1.000
_cell.angle_alpha   90.00
_cell.angle_beta   90.00
_cell.angle_gamma   90.00
#
_symmetry.space_group_name_H-M   'P 1'
#
loop_
_entity.id
_entity.type
_entity.pdbx_description
1 polymer ?
#
loop_
_entity_poly.entity_id
_entity_poly.type
_entity_poly.pdbx_seq_one_letter_code
_entity_poly.pdbx_strand_id
1 'polypeptide(L)'
;GFPRAMREAYIKRWHAEHEPAVGHEPVVETMVFKSVEFDELKPHLWNFFQAVKSRKPVTEDAVFGHHAALACHMANESYFRNSAVYWDDRTNTIKS
;
A
#
# COMPACT_ATOMS: atom_id res chain seq x y z
N GLY A 1 28.34 -15.61 -23.31
CA GLY A 1 27.99 -14.17 -23.24
C GLY A 1 28.31 -13.51 -24.55
N PHE A 2 27.75 -12.32 -24.83
CA PHE A 2 28.02 -11.58 -26.07
C PHE A 2 29.51 -11.24 -26.24
N PRO A 3 30.05 -11.25 -27.47
CA PRO A 3 31.40 -10.77 -27.76
C PRO A 3 31.61 -9.34 -27.25
N ARG A 4 32.81 -9.05 -26.73
CA ARG A 4 33.11 -7.78 -26.07
C ARG A 4 32.75 -6.56 -26.92
N ALA A 5 33.17 -6.56 -28.19
CA ALA A 5 32.91 -5.47 -29.12
C ALA A 5 31.41 -5.21 -29.34
N MET A 6 30.60 -6.26 -29.39
CA MET A 6 29.15 -6.14 -29.56
C MET A 6 28.49 -5.54 -28.31
N ARG A 7 28.93 -5.98 -27.12
CA ARG A 7 28.45 -5.45 -25.84
C ARG A 7 28.82 -3.98 -25.68
N GLU A 8 30.05 -3.60 -26.02
CA GLU A 8 30.52 -2.22 -25.92
C GLU A 8 29.77 -1.28 -26.88
N ALA A 9 29.55 -1.71 -28.13
CA ALA A 9 28.76 -0.96 -29.11
C ALA A 9 27.32 -0.76 -28.64
N TYR A 10 26.71 -1.82 -28.09
CA TYR A 10 25.36 -1.75 -27.52
C TYR A 10 25.30 -0.78 -26.34
N ILE A 11 26.19 -0.92 -25.36
CA ILE A 11 26.23 -0.08 -24.16
C ILE A 11 26.39 1.39 -24.55
N LYS A 12 27.33 1.70 -25.45
CA LYS A 12 27.55 3.08 -25.93
C LYS A 12 26.31 3.67 -26.56
N ARG A 13 25.61 2.91 -27.42
CA ARG A 13 24.38 3.35 -28.07
C ARG A 13 23.26 3.56 -27.03
N TRP A 14 23.12 2.62 -26.11
CA TRP A 14 22.12 2.69 -25.06
C TRP A 14 22.30 3.95 -24.21
N HIS A 15 23.52 4.26 -23.76
CA HIS A 15 23.80 5.48 -23.00
C HIS A 15 23.48 6.74 -23.81
N ALA A 16 23.85 6.79 -25.09
CA ALA A 16 23.55 7.93 -25.96
C ALA A 16 22.03 8.16 -26.15
N GLU A 17 21.23 7.09 -26.11
CA GLU A 17 19.78 7.14 -26.32
C GLU A 17 18.98 7.33 -25.02
N HIS A 18 19.53 6.94 -23.85
CA HIS A 18 18.76 6.81 -22.60
C HIS A 18 19.34 7.56 -21.42
N GLU A 19 20.59 8.05 -21.47
CA GLU A 19 21.09 8.91 -20.39
C GLU A 19 20.42 10.28 -20.46
N PRO A 20 19.84 10.76 -19.35
CA PRO A 20 19.35 12.12 -19.29
C PRO A 20 20.52 13.08 -19.50
N ALA A 21 20.27 14.17 -20.24
CA ALA A 21 21.25 15.24 -20.37
C ALA A 21 21.57 15.79 -18.97
N VAL A 22 22.85 16.03 -18.70
CA VAL A 22 23.30 16.59 -17.42
C VAL A 22 22.49 17.84 -17.07
N GLY A 23 21.89 17.87 -15.88
CA GLY A 23 21.01 18.96 -15.41
C GLY A 23 19.55 18.86 -15.86
N HIS A 24 19.19 17.83 -16.63
CA HIS A 24 17.82 17.49 -17.01
C HIS A 24 17.39 16.15 -16.39
N GLU A 25 18.01 15.76 -15.28
CA GLU A 25 17.57 14.60 -14.52
C GLU A 25 16.11 14.82 -14.08
N PRO A 26 15.22 13.84 -14.28
CA PRO A 26 13.85 13.98 -13.82
C PRO A 26 13.85 14.18 -12.31
N VAL A 27 13.34 15.32 -11.87
CA VAL A 27 13.05 15.55 -10.46
C VAL A 27 11.87 14.65 -10.12
N VAL A 28 12.17 13.50 -9.53
CA VAL A 28 11.12 12.63 -9.01
C VAL A 28 10.63 13.30 -7.73
N GLU A 29 9.43 13.87 -7.75
CA GLU A 29 8.78 14.32 -6.53
C GLU A 29 8.58 13.12 -5.61
N THR A 30 9.49 12.94 -4.66
CA THR A 30 9.30 11.99 -3.57
C THR A 30 8.23 12.54 -2.64
N MET A 31 7.01 12.02 -2.77
CA MET A 31 5.95 12.26 -1.81
C MET A 31 6.24 11.44 -0.55
N VAL A 32 6.71 12.12 0.50
CA VAL A 32 6.95 11.50 1.81
C VAL A 32 5.71 11.66 2.65
N PHE A 33 4.98 10.56 2.84
CA PHE A 33 3.90 10.50 3.83
C PHE A 33 4.51 10.24 5.21
N LYS A 34 4.43 11.22 6.11
CA LYS A 34 4.72 11.03 7.53
C LYS A 34 3.41 10.95 8.30
N SER A 35 3.16 9.83 8.95
CA SER A 35 2.10 9.74 9.95
C SER A 35 2.51 10.49 11.22
N VAL A 36 1.54 10.83 12.06
CA VAL A 36 1.82 11.33 13.41
C VAL A 36 2.55 10.21 14.15
N GLU A 37 3.75 10.48 14.65
CA GLU A 37 4.52 9.52 15.44
C GLU A 37 3.91 9.42 16.84
N PHE A 38 2.79 8.72 16.94
CA PHE A 38 2.18 8.36 18.21
C PHE A 38 2.52 6.90 18.50
N ASP A 39 3.15 6.64 19.65
CA ASP A 39 3.39 5.27 20.14
C ASP A 39 2.05 4.64 20.53
N GLU A 40 1.36 4.11 19.52
CA GLU A 40 0.05 3.47 19.65
C GLU A 40 0.11 2.14 20.40
N LEU A 41 1.28 1.52 20.51
CA LEU A 41 1.41 0.19 21.09
C LEU A 41 0.96 0.16 22.56
N LYS A 42 1.41 1.13 23.36
CA LYS A 42 1.04 1.23 24.78
C LYS A 42 -0.49 1.36 24.99
N PRO A 43 -1.20 2.32 24.38
CA PRO A 43 -2.65 2.44 24.55
C PRO A 43 -3.42 1.23 24.03
N HIS A 44 -3.00 0.62 22.90
CA HIS A 44 -3.64 -0.60 22.38
C HIS A 44 -3.55 -1.77 23.36
N LEU A 45 -2.36 -2.05 23.88
CA LEU A 45 -2.15 -3.12 24.86
C LEU A 45 -2.90 -2.85 26.17
N TRP A 46 -2.92 -1.59 26.62
CA TRP A 46 -3.69 -1.22 27.81
C TRP A 46 -5.19 -1.52 27.64
N ASN A 47 -5.79 -1.11 26.53
CA ASN A 47 -7.20 -1.38 26.23
C ASN A 47 -7.51 -2.88 26.24
N PHE A 48 -6.65 -3.68 25.61
CA PHE A 48 -6.79 -5.14 25.59
C PHE A 48 -6.76 -5.72 27.01
N PHE A 49 -5.75 -5.40 27.82
CA PHE A 49 -5.64 -5.93 29.18
C PHE A 49 -6.79 -5.47 30.09
N GLN A 50 -7.29 -4.24 29.93
CA GLN A 50 -8.46 -3.77 30.68
C GLN A 50 -9.74 -4.53 30.28
N ALA A 51 -9.95 -4.80 28.99
CA ALA A 51 -11.08 -5.61 28.52
C ALA A 51 -11.03 -7.03 29.10
N VAL A 52 -9.86 -7.69 29.06
CA VAL A 52 -9.65 -9.02 29.65
C VAL A 52 -9.95 -9.02 31.15
N LYS A 53 -9.37 -8.07 31.89
CA LYS A 53 -9.54 -7.96 33.36
C LYS A 53 -11.01 -7.72 33.75
N SER A 54 -11.70 -6.85 33.01
CA SER A 54 -13.08 -6.47 33.31
C SER A 54 -14.14 -7.39 32.69
N ARG A 55 -13.73 -8.32 31.80
CA ARG A 55 -14.61 -9.13 30.95
C ARG A 55 -15.61 -8.30 30.14
N LYS A 56 -15.21 -7.08 29.77
CA LYS A 56 -15.97 -6.22 28.86
C LYS A 56 -15.48 -6.45 27.42
N PRO A 57 -16.32 -6.12 26.41
CA PRO A 57 -15.88 -6.15 25.02
C PRO A 57 -14.63 -5.31 24.77
N VAL A 58 -13.78 -5.76 23.84
CA VAL A 58 -12.64 -4.97 23.32
C VAL A 58 -13.14 -3.86 22.39
N THR A 59 -12.35 -2.79 22.26
CA THR A 59 -12.69 -1.68 21.34
C THR A 59 -12.71 -2.12 19.89
N GLU A 60 -11.75 -2.94 19.48
CA GLU A 60 -11.62 -3.48 18.13
C GLU A 60 -11.85 -4.99 18.18
N ASP A 61 -13.10 -5.41 17.93
CA ASP A 61 -13.50 -6.80 17.96
C ASP A 61 -13.40 -7.47 16.56
N ALA A 62 -13.89 -8.71 16.45
CA ALA A 62 -13.85 -9.44 15.19
C ALA A 62 -14.68 -8.78 14.09
N VAL A 63 -15.76 -8.08 14.42
CA VAL A 63 -16.61 -7.37 13.45
C VAL A 63 -15.86 -6.14 12.94
N PHE A 64 -15.23 -5.38 13.84
CA PHE A 64 -14.36 -4.27 13.47
C PHE A 64 -13.23 -4.75 12.52
N GLY A 65 -12.52 -5.82 12.89
CA GLY A 65 -11.46 -6.40 12.06
C GLY A 65 -11.96 -6.89 10.70
N HIS A 66 -13.16 -7.46 10.65
CA HIS A 66 -13.79 -7.87 9.39
C HIS A 66 -14.06 -6.68 8.46
N HIS A 67 -14.59 -5.57 8.98
CA HIS A 67 -14.82 -4.36 8.19
C HIS A 67 -13.52 -3.74 7.68
N ALA A 68 -12.47 -3.73 8.51
CA ALA A 68 -11.15 -3.24 8.09
C ALA A 68 -10.59 -4.07 6.93
N ALA A 69 -10.66 -5.41 7.01
CA ALA A 69 -10.25 -6.29 5.93
C ALA A 69 -11.11 -6.10 4.67
N LEU A 70 -12.43 -5.95 4.83
CA LEU A 70 -13.35 -5.69 3.73
C LEU A 70 -13.00 -4.40 2.97
N ALA A 71 -12.68 -3.31 3.69
CA ALA A 71 -12.26 -2.06 3.07
C ALA A 71 -11.00 -2.24 2.19
N CYS A 72 -10.01 -3.01 2.67
CA CYS A 72 -8.82 -3.36 1.89
C CYS A 72 -9.18 -4.17 0.63
N HIS A 73 -10.07 -5.15 0.74
CA HIS A 73 -10.54 -5.92 -0.41
C HIS A 73 -11.29 -5.04 -1.42
N MET A 74 -12.14 -4.12 -0.97
CA MET A 74 -12.83 -3.16 -1.84
C MET A 74 -11.86 -2.22 -2.56
N ALA A 75 -10.80 -1.75 -1.88
CA ALA A 75 -9.76 -0.93 -2.53
C ALA A 75 -9.06 -1.70 -3.65
N ASN A 76 -8.73 -2.98 -3.42
CA ASN A 76 -8.16 -3.86 -4.44
C ASN A 76 -9.13 -4.10 -5.60
N GLU A 77 -10.40 -4.40 -5.32
CA GLU A 77 -11.43 -4.59 -6.35
C GLU A 77 -11.64 -3.33 -7.19
N SER A 78 -11.69 -2.16 -6.56
CA SER A 78 -11.77 -0.87 -7.24
C SER A 78 -10.62 -0.66 -8.21
N TYR A 79 -9.39 -0.95 -7.77
CA TYR A 79 -8.20 -0.88 -8.61
C TYR A 79 -8.29 -1.79 -9.84
N PHE A 80 -8.67 -3.07 -9.67
CA PHE A 80 -8.74 -4.01 -10.78
C PHE A 80 -9.91 -3.76 -11.73
N ARG A 81 -11.06 -3.29 -11.23
CA ARG A 81 -12.25 -2.99 -12.04
C ARG A 81 -12.19 -1.61 -12.69
N ASN A 82 -11.27 -0.76 -12.25
CA ASN A 82 -11.16 0.64 -12.66
C ASN A 82 -12.49 1.40 -12.50
N SER A 83 -13.19 1.12 -11.39
CA SER A 83 -14.50 1.68 -11.06
C SER A 83 -14.67 1.79 -9.55
N ALA A 84 -15.50 2.73 -9.10
CA ALA A 84 -15.97 2.70 -7.71
C ALA A 84 -16.66 1.36 -7.40
N VAL A 85 -16.53 0.90 -6.16
CA VAL A 85 -17.19 -0.32 -5.68
C VAL A 85 -17.85 -0.05 -4.34
N TYR A 86 -18.87 -0.84 -4.01
CA TYR A 86 -19.57 -0.81 -2.73
C TYR A 86 -19.83 -2.24 -2.22
N TRP A 87 -20.04 -2.37 -0.92
CA TRP A 87 -20.45 -3.62 -0.29
C TRP A 87 -21.97 -3.75 -0.33
N ASP A 88 -22.48 -4.90 -0.77
CA ASP A 88 -23.90 -5.26 -0.68
C ASP A 88 -24.12 -6.21 0.51
N ASP A 89 -24.62 -5.67 1.62
CA ASP A 89 -24.92 -6.43 2.85
C ASP A 89 -25.96 -7.53 2.66
N ARG A 90 -26.85 -7.41 1.66
CA ARG A 90 -27.88 -8.43 1.42
C ARG A 90 -27.28 -9.68 0.80
N THR A 91 -26.26 -9.53 -0.03
CA THR A 91 -25.61 -10.65 -0.72
C THR A 91 -24.23 -10.99 -0.18
N ASN A 92 -23.68 -10.17 0.72
CA ASN A 92 -22.31 -10.28 1.24
C ASN A 92 -21.27 -10.32 0.13
N THR A 93 -21.36 -9.40 -0.83
CA THR A 93 -20.46 -9.33 -1.99
C THR A 93 -20.11 -7.90 -2.37
N ILE A 94 -18.92 -7.71 -2.97
CA ILE A 94 -18.48 -6.43 -3.53
C ILE A 94 -19.07 -6.22 -4.94
N LYS A 95 -19.73 -5.09 -5.15
CA LYS A 95 -20.38 -4.68 -6.41
C LYS A 95 -19.81 -3.37 -6.94
N SER A 96 -20.04 -3.11 -8.22
CA SER A 96 -19.68 -1.88 -8.93
C SER A 96 -20.95 -1.17 -9.39
#